data_AF-A0A1Z4I8V4-F1
#
_entry.id   AF-A0A1Z4I8V4-F1
#
_cell.length_a   1.000
_cell.length_b   1.000
_cell.length_c   1.000
_cell.angle_alpha   90.00
_cell.angle_beta   90.00
_cell.angle_gamma   90.00
#
_symmetry.space_group_name_H-M   'P 1'
#
loop_
_entity.id
_entity.type
_entity.pdbx_description
1 polymer ?
#
loop_
_entity_poly.entity_id
_entity_poly.type
_entity_poly.pdbx_seq_one_letter_code
_entity_poly.pdbx_strand_id
1 'polypeptide(L)'
;MSLFKNLLNLHSGIRPVEDFFTEIVAYFLSINTDILLDWLKQHGIINEENYHSINISTQKYYEPIAHHDQGSKPDIVIELANDATTDVIFIESKVSSTEGLDQLKRYAEILSSLSYPQRRILIYITRDYDPKEAKEIISDAKVNFHQLRWYQFYNYLTKKSDDILAKEILNFMGVHGMSHTNQISSVDLLTMINFKKTLNFMQATLSDEVNKQFREVLKGFNYTDIDSLSQWKSKNRYISVTSLYPRRWHVLWCGLGYFSLNPESLTEYPYIGIILEVSPSFAKREKIIEFMRTVVNQKPDLWVGYELYNPSAWSYIAYRKSLREFLSQEDHLHSIKAFFFECIEEMQAIQKEFNFPWEVLNKETEKESLPVSEPISIISSL
;
A
#
# COMPACT_ATOMS: atom_id res chain seq x y z
N MET A 1 -1.80 -3.47 22.33
CA MET A 1 -2.53 -2.65 21.33
C MET A 1 -1.83 -1.29 21.28
N SER A 2 -1.54 -0.76 20.09
CA SER A 2 -0.82 0.52 19.92
C SER A 2 -1.79 1.72 19.97
N LEU A 3 -1.39 2.78 20.66
CA LEU A 3 -2.13 4.05 20.72
C LEU A 3 -2.27 4.67 19.32
N PHE A 4 -1.17 4.72 18.57
CA PHE A 4 -1.16 5.32 17.23
C PHE A 4 -2.00 4.55 16.22
N LYS A 5 -2.00 3.21 16.30
CA LYS A 5 -2.90 2.39 15.47
C LYS A 5 -4.38 2.73 15.75
N ASN A 6 -4.74 2.92 17.02
CA ASN A 6 -6.10 3.27 17.39
C ASN A 6 -6.48 4.67 16.92
N LEU A 7 -5.59 5.66 17.07
CA LEU A 7 -5.82 7.02 16.59
C LEU A 7 -5.96 7.08 15.06
N LEU A 8 -5.10 6.39 14.32
CA LEU A 8 -5.18 6.34 12.86
C LEU A 8 -6.49 5.70 12.37
N ASN A 9 -7.02 4.72 13.12
CA ASN A 9 -8.30 4.07 12.81
C ASN A 9 -9.53 4.98 13.02
N LEU A 10 -9.38 6.11 13.74
CA LEU A 10 -10.47 7.09 13.91
C LEU A 10 -10.64 7.99 12.68
N HIS A 11 -9.70 8.01 11.74
CA HIS A 11 -9.85 8.74 10.49
C HIS A 11 -10.84 8.03 9.56
N SER A 12 -11.93 8.73 9.21
CA SER A 12 -12.87 8.30 8.17
C SER A 12 -12.29 8.60 6.78
N GLY A 13 -12.00 7.57 5.98
CA GLY A 13 -11.56 7.71 4.59
C GLY A 13 -10.18 7.12 4.29
N ILE A 14 -9.44 7.74 3.37
CA ILE A 14 -8.06 7.35 3.05
C ILE A 14 -7.19 7.64 4.27
N ARG A 15 -6.53 6.61 4.82
CA ARG A 15 -5.63 6.75 5.97
C ARG A 15 -4.38 7.54 5.55
N PRO A 16 -4.17 8.77 6.03
CA PRO A 16 -3.02 9.57 5.64
C PRO A 16 -1.81 9.15 6.49
N VAL A 17 -1.32 7.92 6.28
CA VAL A 17 -0.25 7.31 7.10
C VAL A 17 0.98 8.21 7.18
N GLU A 18 1.33 8.84 6.06
CA GLU A 18 2.47 9.77 5.94
C GLU A 18 2.25 11.03 6.78
N ASP A 19 1.17 11.79 6.54
CA ASP A 19 0.86 13.00 7.30
C ASP A 19 0.71 12.71 8.80
N PHE A 20 0.02 11.62 9.14
CA PHE A 20 -0.17 11.20 10.52
C PHE A 20 1.17 10.92 11.22
N PHE A 21 2.09 10.23 10.54
CA PHE A 21 3.41 9.95 11.08
C PHE A 21 4.27 11.21 11.19
N THR A 22 4.21 12.10 10.19
CA THR A 22 4.87 13.41 10.18
C THR A 22 4.48 14.23 11.41
N GLU A 23 3.18 14.34 11.72
CA GLU A 23 2.69 15.08 12.88
C GLU A 23 3.19 14.50 14.21
N ILE A 24 3.17 13.16 14.34
CA ILE A 24 3.68 12.48 15.53
C ILE A 24 5.17 12.75 15.74
N VAL A 25 5.97 12.62 14.68
CA VAL A 25 7.42 12.83 14.75
C VAL A 25 7.75 14.28 15.05
N ALA A 26 7.08 15.23 14.39
CA ALA A 26 7.28 16.66 14.64
C ALA A 26 6.95 17.03 16.10
N TYR A 27 5.82 16.53 16.62
CA TYR A 27 5.45 16.74 18.01
C TYR A 27 6.45 16.10 18.98
N PHE A 28 6.85 14.85 18.74
CA PHE A 28 7.83 14.16 19.59
C PHE A 28 9.17 14.92 19.66
N LEU A 29 9.66 15.42 18.53
CA LEU A 29 10.91 16.18 18.46
C LEU A 29 10.80 17.57 19.10
N SER A 30 9.61 18.17 19.12
CA SER A 30 9.41 19.50 19.73
C SER A 30 9.41 19.45 21.25
N ILE A 31 8.96 18.34 21.85
CA ILE A 31 9.03 18.12 23.30
C ILE A 31 10.32 17.42 23.74
N ASN A 32 11.05 16.78 22.82
CA ASN A 32 12.34 16.12 23.06
C ASN A 32 13.46 16.74 22.22
N THR A 33 13.73 18.02 22.42
CA THR A 33 14.70 18.78 21.62
C THR A 33 16.12 18.22 21.68
N ASP A 34 16.53 17.64 22.81
CA ASP A 34 17.84 16.98 22.94
C ASP A 34 17.95 15.78 21.99
N ILE A 35 16.87 15.02 21.84
CA ILE A 35 16.81 13.87 20.92
C ILE A 35 16.91 14.36 19.48
N LEU A 36 16.25 15.46 19.12
CA LEU A 36 16.36 16.11 17.81
C LEU A 36 17.81 16.53 17.52
N LEU A 37 18.41 17.29 18.42
CA LEU A 37 19.75 17.84 18.23
C LEU A 37 20.79 16.70 18.13
N ASP A 38 20.74 15.72 19.02
CA ASP A 38 21.60 14.53 18.98
C ASP A 38 21.46 13.77 17.65
N TRP A 39 20.22 13.59 17.15
CA TRP A 39 19.96 12.91 15.89
C TRP A 39 20.55 13.66 14.70
N LEU A 40 20.32 14.97 14.61
CA LEU A 40 20.86 15.81 13.55
C LEU A 40 22.39 15.83 13.58
N LYS A 41 23.01 15.87 14.77
CA LYS A 41 24.47 15.80 14.95
C LYS A 41 25.03 14.45 14.51
N GLN A 42 24.40 13.34 14.90
CA GLN A 42 24.84 11.99 14.52
C GLN A 42 24.90 11.81 13.00
N HIS A 43 24.04 12.49 12.25
CA HIS A 43 23.99 12.45 10.79
C HIS A 43 24.82 13.55 10.11
N GLY A 44 25.57 14.35 10.87
CA GLY A 44 26.39 15.44 10.34
C GLY A 44 25.58 16.57 9.69
N ILE A 45 24.30 16.69 10.06
CA ILE A 45 23.39 17.71 9.51
C ILE A 45 23.67 19.06 10.17
N ILE A 46 23.83 19.06 11.49
CA ILE A 46 24.21 20.24 12.28
C ILE A 46 25.53 19.99 13.01
N ASN A 47 26.17 21.07 13.46
CA ASN A 47 27.41 21.01 14.24
C ASN A 47 27.10 21.06 15.75
N GLU A 48 28.13 21.14 16.61
CA GLU A 48 27.99 21.30 18.06
C GLU A 48 27.53 22.70 18.52
N GLU A 49 26.65 23.34 17.76
CA GLU A 49 26.13 24.66 18.11
C GLU A 49 25.12 24.58 19.28
N ASN A 50 25.20 25.56 20.18
CA ASN A 50 24.31 25.69 21.34
C ASN A 50 23.03 26.44 20.95
N TYR A 51 22.17 25.79 20.15
CA TYR A 51 20.85 26.33 19.83
C TYR A 51 19.99 26.39 21.10
N HIS A 52 19.38 27.54 21.35
CA HIS A 52 18.50 27.78 22.49
C HIS A 52 17.07 28.15 22.08
N SER A 53 16.85 28.42 20.80
CA SER A 53 15.52 28.55 20.22
C SER A 53 15.32 27.47 19.14
N ILE A 54 14.32 26.63 19.34
CA ILE A 54 13.96 25.54 18.42
C ILE A 54 12.48 25.68 18.11
N ASN A 55 12.16 25.91 16.84
CA ASN A 55 10.79 25.95 16.36
C ASN A 55 10.57 24.84 15.33
N ILE A 56 9.53 24.03 15.53
CA ILE A 56 9.14 22.96 14.62
C ILE A 56 7.72 23.22 14.17
N SER A 57 7.51 23.25 12.86
CA SER A 57 6.18 23.38 12.26
C SER A 57 6.01 22.33 11.17
N THR A 58 4.78 21.88 10.98
CA THR A 58 4.43 20.93 9.92
C THR A 58 3.65 21.64 8.82
N GLN A 59 3.77 21.15 7.58
CA GLN A 59 2.95 21.60 6.44
C GLN A 59 2.96 23.12 6.20
N LYS A 60 4.05 23.81 6.56
CA LYS A 60 4.18 25.27 6.45
C LYS A 60 4.17 25.67 4.97
N TYR A 61 3.23 26.53 4.60
CA TYR A 61 3.10 26.99 3.22
C TYR A 61 4.12 28.08 2.89
N TYR A 62 4.79 27.91 1.74
CA TYR A 62 5.67 28.88 1.12
C TYR A 62 5.12 29.27 -0.25
N GLU A 63 5.08 30.58 -0.50
CA GLU A 63 4.66 31.12 -1.79
C GLU A 63 5.60 30.66 -2.92
N PRO A 64 5.07 30.48 -4.15
CA PRO A 64 5.90 30.19 -5.31
C PRO A 64 6.91 31.32 -5.56
N ILE A 65 8.13 30.95 -5.93
CA ILE A 65 9.09 31.90 -6.52
C ILE A 65 8.83 32.03 -8.04
N ALA A 66 9.45 33.00 -8.70
CA ALA A 66 9.06 33.49 -10.03
C ALA A 66 8.85 32.41 -11.13
N HIS A 67 9.56 31.29 -11.08
CA HIS A 67 9.47 30.19 -12.06
C HIS A 67 8.76 28.94 -11.51
N HIS A 68 8.06 29.04 -10.38
CA HIS A 68 7.22 27.97 -9.84
C HIS A 68 5.76 28.21 -10.21
N ASP A 69 5.08 27.17 -10.69
CA ASP A 69 3.65 27.25 -11.03
C ASP A 69 2.73 27.21 -9.79
N GLN A 70 3.25 26.76 -8.63
CA GLN A 70 2.49 26.59 -7.40
C GLN A 70 3.38 26.71 -6.17
N GLY A 71 2.77 27.11 -5.04
CA GLY A 71 3.44 27.13 -3.74
C GLY A 71 3.79 25.72 -3.24
N SER A 72 4.53 25.67 -2.14
CA SER A 72 5.09 24.43 -1.60
C SER A 72 4.84 24.29 -0.10
N LYS A 73 4.74 23.04 0.38
CA LYS A 73 4.51 22.71 1.79
C LYS A 73 5.45 21.58 2.22
N PRO A 74 6.66 21.89 2.72
CA PRO A 74 7.50 20.86 3.33
C PRO A 74 6.76 20.19 4.49
N ASP A 75 6.96 18.89 4.64
CA ASP A 75 6.29 18.10 5.68
C ASP A 75 6.64 18.59 7.09
N ILE A 76 7.93 18.86 7.32
CA ILE A 76 8.42 19.46 8.56
C ILE A 76 9.39 20.59 8.24
N VAL A 77 9.25 21.71 8.94
CA VAL A 77 10.19 22.82 8.94
C VAL A 77 10.71 23.00 10.36
N ILE A 78 12.04 22.98 10.49
CA ILE A 78 12.73 23.21 11.76
C ILE A 78 13.58 24.48 11.61
N GLU A 79 13.40 25.42 12.52
CA GLU A 79 14.23 26.61 12.66
C GLU A 79 15.02 26.49 13.96
N LEU A 80 16.35 26.42 13.85
CA LEU A 80 17.27 26.33 14.98
C LEU A 80 18.01 27.65 15.09
N ALA A 81 17.90 28.35 16.22
CA ALA A 81 18.57 29.63 16.41
C ALA A 81 19.39 29.67 17.69
N ASN A 82 20.52 30.38 17.59
CA ASN A 82 21.31 30.86 18.71
C ASN A 82 21.41 32.41 18.63
N ASP A 83 22.23 33.02 19.49
CA ASP A 83 22.37 34.49 19.57
C ASP A 83 22.91 35.14 18.29
N ALA A 84 23.57 34.35 17.42
CA ALA A 84 24.29 34.85 16.24
C ALA A 84 23.70 34.35 14.92
N THR A 85 23.10 33.15 14.91
CA THR A 85 22.81 32.42 13.67
C THR A 85 21.48 31.69 13.76
N THR A 86 20.83 31.55 12.59
CA THR A 86 19.62 30.75 12.41
C THR A 86 19.85 29.75 11.29
N ASP A 87 19.58 28.48 11.55
CA ASP A 87 19.58 27.42 10.57
C ASP A 87 18.15 26.99 10.26
N VAL A 88 17.88 26.70 8.99
CA VAL A 88 16.56 26.24 8.53
C VAL A 88 16.70 24.90 7.85
N ILE A 89 15.88 23.96 8.31
CA ILE A 89 15.82 22.58 7.84
C ILE A 89 14.42 22.34 7.29
N PHE A 90 14.32 22.03 6.01
CA PHE A 90 13.12 21.42 5.44
C PHE A 90 13.28 19.91 5.44
N ILE A 91 12.22 19.20 5.81
CA ILE A 91 12.15 17.74 5.74
C ILE A 91 10.97 17.38 4.86
N GLU A 92 11.22 16.57 3.83
CA GLU A 92 10.20 15.86 3.06
C GLU A 92 10.26 14.38 3.44
N SER A 93 9.13 13.83 3.87
CA SER A 93 8.97 12.48 4.37
C SER A 93 8.21 11.62 3.36
N LYS A 94 8.70 10.42 3.09
CA LYS A 94 7.99 9.42 2.28
C LYS A 94 7.92 8.08 2.97
N VAL A 95 6.70 7.58 3.18
CA VAL A 95 6.48 6.23 3.73
C VAL A 95 6.08 5.25 2.64
N SER A 96 5.12 5.62 1.79
CA SER A 96 4.56 4.71 0.78
C SER A 96 4.36 5.35 -0.59
N SER A 97 4.68 6.64 -0.71
CA SER A 97 4.58 7.41 -1.94
C SER A 97 5.96 7.81 -2.44
N THR A 98 6.08 8.13 -3.72
CA THR A 98 7.22 8.90 -4.23
C THR A 98 6.91 10.39 -4.08
N GLU A 99 7.93 11.22 -4.10
CA GLU A 99 7.75 12.66 -4.18
C GLU A 99 7.02 13.08 -5.47
N GLY A 100 6.38 14.25 -5.42
CA GLY A 100 5.80 14.88 -6.60
C GLY A 100 6.89 15.39 -7.55
N LEU A 101 6.52 15.56 -8.82
CA LEU A 101 7.42 16.07 -9.86
C LEU A 101 8.16 17.32 -9.37
N ASP A 102 9.48 17.33 -9.47
CA ASP A 102 10.40 18.42 -9.08
C ASP A 102 10.21 18.97 -7.65
N GLN A 103 9.56 18.24 -6.74
CA GLN A 103 9.22 18.74 -5.41
C GLN A 103 10.46 19.11 -4.58
N LEU A 104 11.45 18.22 -4.52
CA LEU A 104 12.69 18.47 -3.79
C LEU A 104 13.47 19.66 -4.37
N LYS A 105 13.48 19.80 -5.70
CA LYS A 105 14.11 20.94 -6.39
C LYS A 105 13.45 22.25 -6.00
N ARG A 106 12.10 22.30 -6.03
CA ARG A 106 11.36 23.50 -5.59
C ARG A 106 11.71 23.87 -4.15
N TYR A 107 11.80 22.89 -3.25
CA TYR A 107 12.15 23.14 -1.85
C TYR A 107 13.56 23.69 -1.68
N ALA A 108 14.54 23.15 -2.42
CA ALA A 108 15.90 23.67 -2.42
C ALA A 108 15.95 25.12 -2.91
N GLU A 109 15.20 25.46 -3.96
CA GLU A 109 15.15 26.82 -4.51
C GLU A 109 14.48 27.80 -3.53
N ILE A 110 13.39 27.40 -2.88
CA ILE A 110 12.74 28.19 -1.81
C ILE A 110 13.71 28.41 -0.65
N LEU A 111 14.37 27.37 -0.16
CA LEU A 111 15.39 27.51 0.89
C LEU A 111 16.51 28.48 0.49
N SER A 112 16.99 28.42 -0.76
CA SER A 112 18.02 29.33 -1.24
C SER A 112 17.56 30.79 -1.25
N SER A 113 16.29 31.03 -1.58
CA SER A 113 15.68 32.37 -1.60
C SER A 113 15.51 33.02 -0.22
N LEU A 114 15.54 32.25 0.87
CA LEU A 114 15.42 32.79 2.21
C LEU A 114 16.64 33.63 2.57
N SER A 115 16.42 34.87 3.01
CA SER A 115 17.48 35.84 3.30
C SER A 115 18.10 35.71 4.69
N TYR A 116 17.40 35.09 5.63
CA TYR A 116 17.78 35.02 7.04
C TYR A 116 18.62 33.80 7.47
N PRO A 117 18.52 32.60 6.84
CA PRO A 117 19.26 31.44 7.33
C PRO A 117 20.75 31.54 7.04
N GLN A 118 21.59 31.15 7.99
CA GLN A 118 23.00 30.91 7.75
C GLN A 118 23.17 29.58 7.00
N ARG A 119 22.68 28.46 7.57
CA ARG A 119 22.64 27.17 6.89
C ARG A 119 21.24 26.86 6.39
N ARG A 120 21.19 26.32 5.16
CA ARG A 120 19.98 25.89 4.49
C ARG A 120 20.10 24.39 4.26
N ILE A 121 19.20 23.63 4.83
CA ILE A 121 19.31 22.18 4.85
C ILE A 121 18.01 21.60 4.31
N LEU A 122 18.13 20.68 3.36
CA LEU A 122 17.02 19.89 2.86
C LEU A 122 17.27 18.42 3.21
N ILE A 123 16.38 17.83 3.99
CA ILE A 123 16.38 16.41 4.33
C ILE A 123 15.28 15.73 3.54
N TYR A 124 15.64 14.70 2.77
CA TYR A 124 14.68 13.74 2.20
C TYR A 124 14.77 12.43 2.97
N ILE A 125 13.68 12.02 3.63
CA ILE A 125 13.66 10.80 4.45
C ILE A 125 12.61 9.81 3.96
N THR A 126 13.04 8.58 3.62
CA THR A 126 12.17 7.58 3.00
C THR A 126 12.10 6.27 3.79
N ARG A 127 10.99 5.54 3.69
CA ARG A 127 10.93 4.12 4.14
C ARG A 127 11.77 3.25 3.21
N ASP A 128 11.44 3.31 1.92
CA ASP A 128 11.99 2.45 0.90
C ASP A 128 13.31 3.01 0.35
N TYR A 129 14.09 2.18 -0.35
CA TYR A 129 15.31 2.63 -1.01
C TYR A 129 14.95 3.43 -2.28
N ASP A 130 15.16 4.75 -2.22
CA ASP A 130 14.84 5.69 -3.30
C ASP A 130 15.95 6.75 -3.44
N PRO A 131 17.15 6.37 -3.93
CA PRO A 131 18.31 7.26 -4.01
C PRO A 131 18.06 8.43 -4.98
N LYS A 132 18.44 9.63 -4.55
CA LYS A 132 18.39 10.85 -5.38
C LYS A 132 19.80 11.36 -5.65
N GLU A 133 19.97 11.89 -6.85
CA GLU A 133 21.20 12.57 -7.25
C GLU A 133 21.13 14.04 -6.81
N ALA A 134 21.99 14.44 -5.87
CA ALA A 134 21.97 15.79 -5.30
C ALA A 134 22.07 16.91 -6.37
N LYS A 135 22.79 16.66 -7.47
CA LYS A 135 22.92 17.58 -8.62
C LYS A 135 21.60 17.85 -9.38
N GLU A 136 20.63 16.96 -9.26
CA GLU A 136 19.30 17.10 -9.89
C GLU A 136 18.36 17.95 -9.02
N ILE A 137 18.64 18.00 -7.72
CA ILE A 137 17.86 18.74 -6.72
C ILE A 137 18.43 20.13 -6.50
N ILE A 138 19.75 20.25 -6.36
CA ILE A 138 20.44 21.48 -5.97
C ILE A 138 20.95 22.20 -7.22
N SER A 139 20.37 23.36 -7.49
CA SER A 139 20.86 24.31 -8.50
C SER A 139 21.83 25.36 -7.92
N ASP A 140 21.82 25.58 -6.59
CA ASP A 140 22.64 26.57 -5.89
C ASP A 140 23.42 25.92 -4.72
N ALA A 141 24.74 26.12 -4.67
CA ALA A 141 25.64 25.53 -3.66
C ALA A 141 25.35 25.95 -2.20
N LYS A 142 24.38 26.83 -1.96
CA LYS A 142 23.99 27.29 -0.61
C LYS A 142 23.14 26.29 0.18
N VAL A 143 22.58 25.26 -0.47
CA VAL A 143 21.70 24.27 0.18
C VAL A 143 22.44 22.94 0.39
N ASN A 144 22.44 22.45 1.62
CA ASN A 144 22.97 21.14 1.97
C ASN A 144 21.84 20.10 1.88
N PHE A 145 21.95 19.18 0.92
CA PHE A 145 21.00 18.08 0.77
C PHE A 145 21.48 16.84 1.52
N HIS A 146 20.60 16.29 2.35
CA HIS A 146 20.81 15.04 3.06
C HIS A 146 19.69 14.07 2.71
N GLN A 147 20.09 12.87 2.30
CA GLN A 147 19.15 11.77 2.12
C GLN A 147 19.29 10.77 3.26
N LEU A 148 18.18 10.49 3.93
CA LEU A 148 18.08 9.55 5.02
C LEU A 148 16.98 8.53 4.72
N ARG A 149 16.93 7.48 5.55
CA ARG A 149 15.80 6.56 5.59
C ARG A 149 15.31 6.37 7.01
N TRP A 150 14.02 6.08 7.14
CA TRP A 150 13.37 5.93 8.43
C TRP A 150 14.02 4.87 9.34
N TYR A 151 14.63 3.83 8.79
CA TYR A 151 15.36 2.83 9.61
C TYR A 151 16.53 3.43 10.39
N GLN A 152 17.12 4.53 9.92
CA GLN A 152 18.20 5.23 10.62
C GLN A 152 17.66 5.93 11.86
N PHE A 153 16.50 6.60 11.73
CA PHE A 153 15.79 7.19 12.87
C PHE A 153 15.31 6.12 13.85
N TYR A 154 14.77 5.00 13.35
CA TYR A 154 14.40 3.84 14.18
C TYR A 154 15.59 3.31 15.00
N ASN A 155 16.73 3.05 14.35
CA ASN A 155 17.94 2.54 15.00
C ASN A 155 18.55 3.55 15.99
N TYR A 156 18.33 4.84 15.77
CA TYR A 156 18.71 5.87 16.71
C TYR A 156 17.79 5.85 17.94
N LEU A 157 16.48 5.86 17.73
CA LEU A 157 15.48 5.96 18.78
C LEU A 157 15.43 4.72 19.69
N THR A 158 15.72 3.53 19.15
CA THR A 158 15.85 2.28 19.94
C THR A 158 16.91 2.36 21.04
N LYS A 159 17.91 3.24 20.90
CA LYS A 159 18.95 3.46 21.93
C LYS A 159 18.50 4.41 23.05
N LYS A 160 17.34 5.05 22.92
CA LYS A 160 16.77 6.06 23.83
C LYS A 160 15.43 5.58 24.41
N SER A 161 15.32 4.27 24.66
CA SER A 161 14.08 3.49 24.77
C SER A 161 13.21 3.74 26.01
N ASP A 162 13.47 4.75 26.83
CA ASP A 162 12.74 4.93 28.10
C ASP A 162 11.47 5.79 27.95
N ASP A 163 11.38 6.60 26.90
CA ASP A 163 10.23 7.46 26.62
C ASP A 163 9.04 6.65 26.04
N ILE A 164 7.83 6.91 26.56
CA ILE A 164 6.61 6.18 26.16
C ILE A 164 6.21 6.53 24.71
N LEU A 165 6.34 7.79 24.32
CA LEU A 165 6.02 8.23 22.97
C LEU A 165 7.02 7.64 21.97
N ALA A 166 8.31 7.59 22.32
CA ALA A 166 9.33 6.90 21.55
C ALA A 166 9.01 5.42 21.33
N LYS A 167 8.53 4.70 22.36
CA LYS A 167 8.10 3.29 22.22
C LYS A 167 6.93 3.14 21.25
N GLU A 168 5.94 4.04 21.31
CA GLU A 168 4.81 4.01 20.36
C GLU A 168 5.27 4.36 18.94
N ILE A 169 6.20 5.29 18.76
CA ILE A 169 6.82 5.60 17.46
C ILE A 169 7.53 4.36 16.91
N LEU A 170 8.37 3.72 17.71
CA LEU A 170 9.08 2.50 17.31
C LEU A 170 8.12 1.39 16.89
N ASN A 171 7.04 1.19 17.64
CA ASN A 171 6.02 0.19 17.30
C ASN A 171 5.32 0.52 15.98
N PHE A 172 4.92 1.77 15.78
CA PHE A 172 4.32 2.23 14.53
C PHE A 172 5.27 2.05 13.35
N MET A 173 6.54 2.44 13.51
CA MET A 173 7.58 2.24 12.51
C MET A 173 7.77 0.76 12.17
N GLY A 174 7.75 -0.13 13.17
CA GLY A 174 7.84 -1.57 12.97
C GLY A 174 6.68 -2.12 12.12
N VAL A 175 5.44 -1.78 12.49
CA VAL A 175 4.22 -2.21 11.76
C VAL A 175 4.21 -1.70 10.32
N HIS A 176 4.68 -0.48 10.08
CA HIS A 176 4.69 0.14 8.75
C HIS A 176 5.98 -0.12 7.95
N GLY A 177 6.83 -1.04 8.39
CA GLY A 177 8.03 -1.47 7.68
C GLY A 177 9.16 -0.43 7.60
N MET A 178 9.11 0.59 8.45
CA MET A 178 10.12 1.64 8.57
C MET A 178 11.34 1.22 9.40
N SER A 179 11.28 0.08 10.08
CA SER A 179 12.41 -0.52 10.81
C SER A 179 13.34 -1.35 9.91
N HIS A 180 12.97 -1.62 8.65
CA HIS A 180 13.75 -2.50 7.78
C HIS A 180 15.09 -1.85 7.39
N THR A 181 16.18 -2.55 7.69
CA THR A 181 17.54 -2.08 7.40
C THR A 181 17.95 -2.44 5.96
N ASN A 182 19.17 -2.06 5.58
CA ASN A 182 19.80 -2.52 4.31
C ASN A 182 20.36 -3.94 4.37
N GLN A 183 20.04 -4.71 5.41
CA GLN A 183 20.62 -6.04 5.62
C GLN A 183 19.58 -7.12 5.39
N ILE A 184 20.01 -8.18 4.72
CA ILE A 184 19.22 -9.41 4.58
C ILE A 184 19.16 -10.08 5.95
N SER A 185 17.95 -10.27 6.49
CA SER A 185 17.73 -11.05 7.69
C SER A 185 17.75 -12.56 7.39
N SER A 186 17.82 -13.40 8.43
CA SER A 186 17.66 -14.84 8.26
C SER A 186 16.30 -15.22 7.69
N VAL A 187 15.24 -14.45 7.97
CA VAL A 187 13.90 -14.65 7.42
C VAL A 187 13.88 -14.34 5.92
N ASP A 188 14.54 -13.25 5.50
CA ASP A 188 14.67 -12.90 4.08
C ASP A 188 15.42 -14.00 3.32
N LEU A 189 16.54 -14.47 3.87
CA LEU A 189 17.32 -15.56 3.28
C LEU A 189 16.50 -16.86 3.17
N LEU A 190 15.81 -17.25 4.24
CA LEU A 190 14.92 -18.42 4.22
C LEU A 190 13.81 -18.27 3.19
N THR A 191 13.25 -17.07 3.05
CA THR A 191 12.22 -16.76 2.06
C THR A 191 12.79 -16.91 0.65
N MET A 192 13.96 -16.34 0.36
CA MET A 192 14.62 -16.47 -0.95
C MET A 192 14.90 -17.93 -1.32
N ILE A 193 15.39 -18.73 -0.37
CA ILE A 193 15.71 -20.15 -0.59
C ILE A 193 14.44 -20.97 -0.85
N ASN A 194 13.37 -20.71 -0.10
CA ASN A 194 12.14 -21.49 -0.19
C ASN A 194 11.12 -20.96 -1.20
N PHE A 195 11.32 -19.75 -1.74
CA PHE A 195 10.35 -19.07 -2.60
C PHE A 195 9.86 -19.95 -3.74
N LYS A 196 10.78 -20.56 -4.50
CA LYS A 196 10.44 -21.44 -5.64
C LYS A 196 9.63 -22.66 -5.19
N LYS A 197 10.00 -23.28 -4.06
CA LYS A 197 9.28 -24.45 -3.52
C LYS A 197 7.86 -24.06 -3.11
N THR A 198 7.70 -22.95 -2.39
CA THR A 198 6.38 -22.44 -1.96
C THR A 198 5.51 -22.05 -3.15
N LEU A 199 6.09 -21.37 -4.15
CA LEU A 199 5.38 -21.00 -5.38
C LEU A 199 4.91 -22.25 -6.14
N ASN A 200 5.80 -23.23 -6.33
CA ASN A 200 5.45 -24.49 -6.98
C ASN A 200 4.35 -25.25 -6.24
N PHE A 201 4.33 -25.20 -4.90
CA PHE A 201 3.26 -25.80 -4.10
C PHE A 201 1.91 -25.10 -4.36
N MET A 202 1.86 -23.76 -4.33
CA MET A 202 0.62 -23.02 -4.65
C MET A 202 0.15 -23.29 -6.09
N GLN A 203 1.07 -23.30 -7.05
CA GLN A 203 0.78 -23.69 -8.44
C GLN A 203 0.23 -25.12 -8.54
N ALA A 204 0.83 -26.06 -7.81
CA ALA A 204 0.36 -27.44 -7.81
C ALA A 204 -1.04 -27.56 -7.24
N THR A 205 -1.41 -26.80 -6.19
CA THR A 205 -2.79 -26.78 -5.67
C THR A 205 -3.80 -26.15 -6.63
N LEU A 206 -3.38 -25.15 -7.42
CA LEU A 206 -4.14 -24.59 -8.53
C LEU A 206 -3.78 -25.28 -9.86
N SER A 207 -3.71 -26.61 -9.85
CA SER A 207 -3.33 -27.40 -11.03
C SER A 207 -4.29 -27.21 -12.21
N ASP A 208 -3.87 -27.64 -13.40
CA ASP A 208 -4.68 -27.60 -14.62
C ASP A 208 -6.08 -28.18 -14.45
N GLU A 209 -6.23 -29.25 -13.67
CA GLU A 209 -7.52 -29.86 -13.35
C GLU A 209 -8.47 -28.91 -12.60
N VAL A 210 -8.01 -28.31 -11.50
CA VAL A 210 -8.77 -27.34 -10.69
C VAL A 210 -9.12 -26.12 -11.56
N ASN A 211 -8.15 -25.60 -12.30
CA ASN A 211 -8.36 -24.46 -13.19
C ASN A 211 -9.35 -24.76 -14.31
N LYS A 212 -9.29 -25.96 -14.89
CA LYS A 212 -10.22 -26.41 -15.92
C LYS A 212 -11.64 -26.46 -15.35
N GLN A 213 -11.85 -27.12 -14.22
CA GLN A 213 -13.17 -27.21 -13.60
C GLN A 213 -13.71 -25.83 -13.21
N PHE A 214 -12.88 -24.97 -12.61
CA PHE A 214 -13.24 -23.59 -12.27
C PHE A 214 -13.72 -22.80 -13.50
N ARG A 215 -13.00 -22.90 -14.62
CA ARG A 215 -13.37 -22.22 -15.88
C ARG A 215 -14.61 -22.83 -16.52
N GLU A 216 -14.78 -24.14 -16.48
CA GLU A 216 -15.95 -24.84 -17.04
C GLU A 216 -17.25 -24.50 -16.30
N VAL A 217 -17.18 -24.34 -14.97
CA VAL A 217 -18.32 -23.95 -14.14
C VAL A 217 -18.73 -22.51 -14.41
N LEU A 218 -17.78 -21.58 -14.36
CA LEU A 218 -18.10 -20.15 -14.46
C LEU A 218 -18.33 -19.68 -15.89
N LYS A 219 -17.70 -20.29 -16.90
CA LYS A 219 -17.82 -19.90 -18.33
C LYS A 219 -17.63 -18.40 -18.57
N GLY A 220 -16.84 -17.73 -17.72
CA GLY A 220 -16.57 -16.30 -17.83
C GLY A 220 -15.59 -15.95 -18.95
N PHE A 221 -15.37 -14.65 -19.13
CA PHE A 221 -14.43 -14.12 -20.11
C PHE A 221 -13.00 -14.33 -19.61
N ASN A 222 -12.19 -14.98 -20.46
CA ASN A 222 -10.78 -15.20 -20.22
C ASN A 222 -9.99 -14.04 -20.82
N TYR A 223 -9.36 -13.25 -19.96
CA TYR A 223 -8.31 -12.34 -20.39
C TYR A 223 -6.98 -13.03 -20.09
N THR A 224 -6.12 -13.13 -21.12
CA THR A 224 -4.80 -13.76 -21.08
C THR A 224 -3.82 -13.10 -20.11
N ASP A 225 -4.18 -11.96 -19.52
CA ASP A 225 -3.23 -11.01 -18.93
C ASP A 225 -3.31 -10.90 -17.41
N ILE A 226 -4.09 -11.75 -16.73
CA ILE A 226 -4.15 -11.75 -15.26
C ILE A 226 -3.22 -12.84 -14.71
N ASP A 227 -1.95 -12.49 -14.62
CA ASP A 227 -0.92 -13.33 -14.03
C ASP A 227 -1.05 -13.39 -12.49
N SER A 228 -1.08 -14.59 -11.92
CA SER A 228 -1.25 -14.79 -10.48
C SER A 228 -0.07 -14.23 -9.67
N LEU A 229 1.14 -14.18 -10.23
CA LEU A 229 2.30 -13.54 -9.58
C LEU A 229 2.14 -12.01 -9.53
N SER A 230 1.67 -11.39 -10.61
CA SER A 230 1.32 -9.97 -10.65
C SER A 230 0.24 -9.62 -9.60
N GLN A 231 -0.77 -10.48 -9.43
CA GLN A 231 -1.78 -10.34 -8.39
C GLN A 231 -1.19 -10.51 -6.98
N TRP A 232 -0.20 -11.39 -6.78
CA TRP A 232 0.46 -11.53 -5.48
C TRP A 232 1.19 -10.24 -5.13
N LYS A 233 2.00 -9.73 -6.07
CA LYS A 233 2.78 -8.49 -5.89
C LYS A 233 1.90 -7.27 -5.59
N SER A 234 0.77 -7.13 -6.30
CA SER A 234 -0.01 -5.88 -6.28
C SER A 234 -1.29 -5.93 -5.43
N LYS A 235 -1.80 -7.13 -5.12
CA LYS A 235 -3.10 -7.34 -4.45
C LYS A 235 -3.04 -8.38 -3.31
N ASN A 236 -1.84 -8.81 -2.91
CA ASN A 236 -1.63 -9.77 -1.82
C ASN A 236 -2.41 -11.09 -1.99
N ARG A 237 -2.56 -11.57 -3.23
CA ARG A 237 -3.33 -12.78 -3.55
C ARG A 237 -2.73 -13.57 -4.72
N TYR A 238 -2.76 -14.89 -4.65
CA TYR A 238 -2.32 -15.78 -5.72
C TYR A 238 -3.51 -16.64 -6.15
N ILE A 239 -4.15 -16.25 -7.24
CA ILE A 239 -5.47 -16.77 -7.62
C ILE A 239 -5.59 -17.02 -9.11
N SER A 240 -6.47 -17.95 -9.46
CA SER A 240 -7.08 -18.06 -10.78
C SER A 240 -8.30 -17.16 -10.83
N VAL A 241 -8.39 -16.30 -11.85
CA VAL A 241 -9.46 -15.31 -12.01
C VAL A 241 -10.22 -15.55 -13.30
N THR A 242 -11.52 -15.32 -13.25
CA THR A 242 -12.36 -15.16 -14.42
C THR A 242 -13.23 -13.91 -14.29
N SER A 243 -13.34 -13.15 -15.38
CA SER A 243 -14.27 -12.01 -15.43
C SER A 243 -15.64 -12.52 -15.81
N LEU A 244 -16.67 -12.08 -15.10
CA LEU A 244 -18.04 -12.44 -15.45
C LEU A 244 -18.68 -11.40 -16.37
N TYR A 245 -17.94 -10.36 -16.75
CA TYR A 245 -18.40 -9.28 -17.63
C TYR A 245 -17.42 -9.06 -18.80
N PRO A 246 -17.90 -8.76 -20.03
CA PRO A 246 -17.05 -8.63 -21.23
C PRO A 246 -16.21 -7.35 -21.28
N ARG A 247 -16.47 -6.34 -20.46
CA ARG A 247 -15.56 -5.19 -20.33
C ARG A 247 -14.44 -5.52 -19.34
N ARG A 248 -13.20 -5.37 -19.82
CA ARG A 248 -11.95 -5.80 -19.20
C ARG A 248 -11.69 -5.25 -17.78
N TRP A 249 -12.28 -4.11 -17.42
CA TRP A 249 -12.05 -3.45 -16.13
C TRP A 249 -12.93 -4.03 -15.01
N HIS A 250 -12.65 -5.27 -14.57
CA HIS A 250 -13.06 -5.92 -13.31
C HIS A 250 -14.43 -5.57 -12.70
N VAL A 251 -15.47 -5.37 -13.50
CA VAL A 251 -16.75 -4.84 -13.00
C VAL A 251 -17.49 -5.88 -12.13
N LEU A 252 -17.34 -7.17 -12.47
CA LEU A 252 -17.81 -8.33 -11.73
C LEU A 252 -16.87 -9.50 -12.05
N TRP A 253 -16.26 -10.09 -11.03
CA TRP A 253 -15.27 -11.16 -11.22
C TRP A 253 -15.36 -12.22 -10.12
N CYS A 254 -14.85 -13.41 -10.42
CA CYS A 254 -14.70 -14.47 -9.46
C CYS A 254 -13.25 -14.98 -9.47
N GLY A 255 -12.71 -15.31 -8.31
CA GLY A 255 -11.39 -15.89 -8.21
C GLY A 255 -11.27 -16.93 -7.11
N LEU A 256 -10.41 -17.90 -7.40
CA LEU A 256 -10.15 -19.08 -6.60
C LEU A 256 -8.65 -19.14 -6.29
N GLY A 257 -8.29 -19.37 -5.03
CA GLY A 257 -6.89 -19.52 -4.63
C GLY A 257 -6.59 -18.97 -3.25
N TYR A 258 -5.44 -18.31 -3.14
CA TYR A 258 -4.87 -17.79 -1.90
C TYR A 258 -5.09 -16.28 -1.78
N PHE A 259 -5.56 -15.83 -0.62
CA PHE A 259 -5.84 -14.43 -0.31
C PHE A 259 -5.10 -14.01 0.96
N SER A 260 -4.76 -12.73 1.06
CA SER A 260 -4.05 -12.16 2.21
C SER A 260 -2.68 -12.81 2.45
N LEU A 261 -1.90 -13.02 1.37
CA LEU A 261 -0.57 -13.67 1.43
C LEU A 261 0.50 -12.86 2.17
N ASN A 262 0.29 -11.55 2.34
CA ASN A 262 1.19 -10.65 3.07
C ASN A 262 0.41 -10.00 4.22
N PRO A 263 0.11 -10.75 5.31
CA PRO A 263 -0.65 -10.20 6.43
C PRO A 263 0.17 -9.14 7.19
N GLU A 264 -0.50 -8.18 7.81
CA GLU A 264 0.14 -7.15 8.65
C GLU A 264 0.74 -7.76 9.94
N SER A 265 0.24 -8.93 10.36
CA SER A 265 0.71 -9.66 11.53
C SER A 265 1.17 -11.07 11.18
N LEU A 266 2.31 -11.49 11.74
CA LEU A 266 2.83 -12.86 11.61
C LEU A 266 1.95 -13.91 12.31
N THR A 267 0.97 -13.49 13.11
CA THR A 267 -0.01 -14.40 13.74
C THR A 267 -1.23 -14.67 12.85
N GLU A 268 -1.39 -13.92 11.76
CA GLU A 268 -2.48 -14.10 10.81
C GLU A 268 -2.07 -15.10 9.72
N TYR A 269 -3.03 -15.95 9.34
CA TYR A 269 -2.82 -16.94 8.29
C TYR A 269 -3.56 -16.50 7.02
N PRO A 270 -2.98 -16.74 5.83
CA PRO A 270 -3.68 -16.53 4.57
C PRO A 270 -4.98 -17.32 4.51
N TYR A 271 -5.91 -16.85 3.68
CA TYR A 271 -7.14 -17.58 3.39
C TYR A 271 -7.01 -18.35 2.08
N ILE A 272 -7.65 -19.50 2.02
CA ILE A 272 -7.79 -20.33 0.84
C ILE A 272 -9.27 -20.42 0.51
N GLY A 273 -9.67 -20.25 -0.75
CA GLY A 273 -11.06 -20.47 -1.16
C GLY A 273 -11.44 -19.72 -2.42
N ILE A 274 -12.70 -19.32 -2.50
CA ILE A 274 -13.31 -18.62 -3.63
C ILE A 274 -13.97 -17.31 -3.21
N ILE A 275 -13.86 -16.29 -4.06
CA ILE A 275 -14.49 -14.98 -3.88
C ILE A 275 -15.27 -14.62 -5.14
N LEU A 276 -16.47 -14.08 -4.97
CA LEU A 276 -17.22 -13.36 -5.99
C LEU A 276 -17.32 -11.89 -5.59
N GLU A 277 -16.85 -10.99 -6.44
CA GLU A 277 -16.73 -9.56 -6.12
C GLU A 277 -17.29 -8.67 -7.24
N VAL A 278 -17.94 -7.57 -6.86
CA VAL A 278 -18.56 -6.59 -7.75
C VAL A 278 -18.07 -5.17 -7.44
N SER A 279 -17.82 -4.38 -8.49
CA SER A 279 -17.36 -3.00 -8.37
C SER A 279 -18.50 -2.05 -7.97
N PRO A 280 -18.20 -0.92 -7.30
CA PRO A 280 -19.21 0.11 -7.00
C PRO A 280 -19.82 0.74 -8.25
N SER A 281 -19.09 0.71 -9.38
CA SER A 281 -19.52 1.27 -10.66
C SER A 281 -20.30 0.30 -11.56
N PHE A 282 -20.57 -0.94 -11.11
CA PHE A 282 -21.30 -1.89 -11.95
C PHE A 282 -22.76 -1.45 -12.14
N ALA A 283 -23.19 -1.29 -13.39
CA ALA A 283 -24.56 -0.86 -13.71
C ALA A 283 -25.65 -1.73 -13.05
N LYS A 284 -25.35 -3.02 -12.80
CA LYS A 284 -26.29 -3.99 -12.26
C LYS A 284 -25.90 -4.46 -10.85
N ARG A 285 -25.09 -3.64 -10.15
CA ARG A 285 -24.59 -3.91 -8.80
C ARG A 285 -25.70 -4.30 -7.84
N GLU A 286 -26.82 -3.59 -7.82
CA GLU A 286 -27.91 -3.84 -6.87
C GLU A 286 -28.42 -5.28 -6.93
N LYS A 287 -28.62 -5.83 -8.15
CA LYS A 287 -29.03 -7.23 -8.35
C LYS A 287 -27.99 -8.22 -7.83
N ILE A 288 -26.71 -7.93 -8.04
CA ILE A 288 -25.61 -8.78 -7.54
C ILE A 288 -25.54 -8.72 -6.02
N ILE A 289 -25.70 -7.54 -5.42
CA ILE A 289 -25.71 -7.36 -3.96
C ILE A 289 -26.91 -8.11 -3.34
N GLU A 290 -28.09 -8.04 -3.95
CA GLU A 290 -29.27 -8.78 -3.50
C GLU A 290 -29.04 -10.30 -3.56
N PHE A 291 -28.45 -10.80 -4.66
CA PHE A 291 -28.01 -12.19 -4.76
C PHE A 291 -27.02 -12.55 -3.64
N MET A 292 -25.97 -11.74 -3.45
CA MET A 292 -24.93 -11.97 -2.44
C MET A 292 -25.51 -12.03 -1.03
N ARG A 293 -26.42 -11.10 -0.70
CA ARG A 293 -27.13 -11.10 0.60
C ARG A 293 -27.99 -12.34 0.77
N THR A 294 -28.66 -12.79 -0.28
CA THR A 294 -29.49 -13.99 -0.24
C THR A 294 -28.63 -15.23 0.05
N VAL A 295 -27.50 -15.38 -0.64
CA VAL A 295 -26.55 -16.49 -0.41
C VAL A 295 -26.04 -16.48 1.03
N VAL A 296 -25.58 -15.34 1.53
CA VAL A 296 -25.06 -15.21 2.90
C VAL A 296 -26.15 -15.50 3.95
N ASN A 297 -27.39 -15.07 3.71
CA ASN A 297 -28.49 -15.30 4.65
C ASN A 297 -28.94 -16.77 4.68
N GLN A 298 -28.86 -17.48 3.55
CA GLN A 298 -29.30 -18.87 3.46
C GLN A 298 -28.20 -19.88 3.82
N LYS A 299 -26.93 -19.51 3.60
CA LYS A 299 -25.76 -20.36 3.90
C LYS A 299 -24.71 -19.61 4.74
N PRO A 300 -25.08 -19.08 5.93
CA PRO A 300 -24.20 -18.23 6.73
C PRO A 300 -22.96 -18.97 7.28
N ASP A 301 -23.04 -20.30 7.40
CA ASP A 301 -21.92 -21.12 7.88
C ASP A 301 -20.82 -21.32 6.82
N LEU A 302 -21.14 -21.09 5.54
CA LEU A 302 -20.22 -21.24 4.42
C LEU A 302 -19.79 -19.90 3.83
N TRP A 303 -20.73 -18.98 3.63
CA TRP A 303 -20.51 -17.73 2.92
C TRP A 303 -20.49 -16.53 3.86
N VAL A 304 -19.44 -15.73 3.75
CA VAL A 304 -19.30 -14.47 4.49
C VAL A 304 -19.38 -13.29 3.53
N GLY A 305 -20.21 -12.31 3.85
CA GLY A 305 -20.38 -11.08 3.08
C GLY A 305 -19.51 -9.92 3.59
N TYR A 306 -19.00 -9.11 2.68
CA TYR A 306 -18.15 -7.95 2.96
C TYR A 306 -18.64 -6.72 2.19
N GLU A 307 -18.72 -5.58 2.87
CA GLU A 307 -19.14 -4.29 2.30
C GLU A 307 -20.47 -4.34 1.53
N LEU A 308 -21.37 -5.28 1.86
CA LEU A 308 -22.63 -5.49 1.13
C LEU A 308 -23.62 -4.32 1.28
N TYR A 309 -23.39 -3.38 2.21
CA TYR A 309 -24.25 -2.23 2.49
C TYR A 309 -23.61 -0.88 2.13
N ASN A 310 -22.34 -0.88 1.72
CA ASN A 310 -21.61 0.33 1.36
C ASN A 310 -21.68 0.53 -0.16
N PRO A 311 -22.38 1.57 -0.67
CA PRO A 311 -22.56 1.76 -2.11
C PRO A 311 -21.29 2.16 -2.85
N SER A 312 -20.32 2.74 -2.14
CA SER A 312 -19.08 3.27 -2.73
C SER A 312 -17.91 2.28 -2.68
N ALA A 313 -18.06 1.17 -1.95
CA ALA A 313 -17.04 0.14 -1.85
C ALA A 313 -17.25 -1.01 -2.85
N TRP A 314 -16.15 -1.68 -3.14
CA TRP A 314 -16.20 -3.04 -3.70
C TRP A 314 -16.86 -3.97 -2.69
N SER A 315 -17.74 -4.84 -3.18
CA SER A 315 -18.50 -5.74 -2.33
C SER A 315 -18.33 -7.16 -2.79
N TYR A 316 -18.23 -8.09 -1.84
CA TYR A 316 -17.97 -9.47 -2.17
C TYR A 316 -18.57 -10.45 -1.15
N ILE A 317 -18.75 -11.68 -1.61
CA ILE A 317 -18.97 -12.85 -0.75
C ILE A 317 -17.79 -13.80 -0.91
N ALA A 318 -17.42 -14.47 0.17
CA ALA A 318 -16.31 -15.41 0.19
C ALA A 318 -16.73 -16.73 0.84
N TYR A 319 -16.39 -17.84 0.17
CA TYR A 319 -16.34 -19.15 0.80
C TYR A 319 -14.87 -19.55 0.92
N ARG A 320 -14.33 -19.46 2.14
CA ARG A 320 -12.90 -19.61 2.39
C ARG A 320 -12.62 -20.15 3.79
N LYS A 321 -11.50 -20.84 3.92
CA LYS A 321 -10.93 -21.34 5.18
C LYS A 321 -9.58 -20.70 5.43
N SER A 322 -9.20 -20.59 6.69
CA SER A 322 -7.84 -20.18 7.03
C SER A 322 -6.87 -21.29 6.65
N LEU A 323 -5.70 -20.95 6.07
CA LEU A 323 -4.63 -21.92 5.81
C LEU A 323 -4.25 -22.69 7.09
N ARG A 324 -4.46 -22.09 8.26
CA ARG A 324 -4.27 -22.73 9.57
C ARG A 324 -5.04 -24.05 9.71
N GLU A 325 -6.24 -24.14 9.16
CA GLU A 325 -7.09 -25.33 9.27
C GLU A 325 -6.49 -26.53 8.54
N PHE A 326 -5.68 -26.28 7.52
CA PHE A 326 -5.03 -27.33 6.73
C PHE A 326 -3.72 -27.82 7.36
N LEU A 327 -3.11 -27.09 8.30
CA LEU A 327 -1.79 -27.42 8.85
C LEU A 327 -1.76 -28.75 9.63
N SER A 328 -2.92 -29.20 10.11
CA SER A 328 -3.07 -30.50 10.80
C SER A 328 -3.16 -31.70 9.84
N GLN A 329 -3.38 -31.45 8.55
CA GLN A 329 -3.53 -32.52 7.55
C GLN A 329 -2.15 -33.10 7.19
N GLU A 330 -2.10 -34.39 6.89
CA GLU A 330 -0.87 -35.07 6.48
C GLU A 330 -0.45 -34.69 5.06
N ASP A 331 -1.42 -34.64 4.13
CA ASP A 331 -1.22 -34.21 2.75
C ASP A 331 -1.94 -32.87 2.51
N HIS A 332 -1.18 -31.77 2.65
CA HIS A 332 -1.70 -30.42 2.40
C HIS A 332 -2.08 -30.19 0.94
N LEU A 333 -1.35 -30.77 -0.01
CA LEU A 333 -1.60 -30.59 -1.44
C LEU A 333 -2.97 -31.19 -1.80
N HIS A 334 -3.21 -32.43 -1.38
CA HIS A 334 -4.48 -33.11 -1.60
C HIS A 334 -5.64 -32.38 -0.89
N SER A 335 -5.46 -32.03 0.39
CA SER A 335 -6.51 -31.41 1.20
C SER A 335 -6.94 -30.04 0.66
N ILE A 336 -5.97 -29.22 0.23
CA ILE A 336 -6.26 -27.90 -0.35
C ILE A 336 -6.95 -28.05 -1.72
N LYS A 337 -6.51 -28.99 -2.57
CA LYS A 337 -7.17 -29.28 -3.85
C LYS A 337 -8.62 -29.72 -3.67
N ALA A 338 -8.85 -30.65 -2.75
CA ALA A 338 -10.19 -31.13 -2.42
C ALA A 338 -11.09 -29.96 -2.00
N PHE A 339 -10.58 -29.06 -1.15
CA PHE A 339 -11.32 -27.87 -0.76
C PHE A 339 -11.57 -26.89 -1.92
N PHE A 340 -10.63 -26.74 -2.86
CA PHE A 340 -10.90 -25.95 -4.06
C PHE A 340 -12.01 -26.54 -4.93
N PHE A 341 -12.06 -27.86 -5.11
CA PHE A 341 -13.15 -28.51 -5.82
C PHE A 341 -14.49 -28.30 -5.11
N GLU A 342 -14.52 -28.44 -3.79
CA GLU A 342 -15.69 -28.14 -2.97
C GLU A 342 -16.16 -26.68 -3.15
N CYS A 343 -15.25 -25.71 -3.14
CA CYS A 343 -15.58 -24.30 -3.41
C CYS A 343 -16.18 -24.10 -4.82
N ILE A 344 -15.64 -24.78 -5.83
CA ILE A 344 -16.14 -24.69 -7.21
C ILE A 344 -17.55 -25.30 -7.33
N GLU A 345 -17.77 -26.45 -6.71
CA GLU A 345 -19.08 -27.13 -6.70
C GLU A 345 -20.13 -26.29 -5.98
N GLU A 346 -19.79 -25.71 -4.83
CA GLU A 346 -20.69 -24.83 -4.09
C GLU A 346 -20.99 -23.54 -4.87
N MET A 347 -20.00 -22.96 -5.56
CA MET A 347 -20.24 -21.84 -6.48
C MET A 347 -21.19 -22.23 -7.62
N GLN A 348 -21.06 -23.44 -8.17
CA GLN A 348 -21.98 -23.94 -9.18
C GLN A 348 -23.39 -24.16 -8.61
N ALA A 349 -23.50 -24.61 -7.36
CA ALA A 349 -24.78 -24.80 -6.69
C ALA A 349 -25.52 -23.47 -6.53
N ILE A 350 -24.88 -22.44 -5.97
CA ILE A 350 -25.51 -21.12 -5.82
C ILE A 350 -25.81 -20.46 -7.17
N GLN A 351 -25.00 -20.72 -8.20
CA GLN A 351 -25.28 -20.27 -9.56
C GLN A 351 -26.62 -20.82 -10.07
N LYS A 352 -26.88 -22.12 -9.87
CA LYS A 352 -28.11 -22.80 -10.29
C LYS A 352 -29.30 -22.42 -9.43
N GLU A 353 -29.11 -22.40 -8.11
CA GLU A 353 -30.16 -22.21 -7.11
C GLU A 353 -30.78 -20.81 -7.16
N PHE A 354 -29.97 -19.77 -7.37
CA PHE A 354 -30.42 -18.38 -7.34
C PHE A 354 -30.51 -17.74 -8.73
N ASN A 355 -30.48 -18.56 -9.80
CA ASN A 355 -30.54 -18.11 -11.20
C ASN A 355 -29.64 -16.89 -11.46
N PHE A 356 -28.34 -17.04 -11.13
CA PHE A 356 -27.39 -15.94 -11.26
C PHE A 356 -27.47 -15.35 -12.68
N PRO A 357 -27.58 -14.03 -12.84
CA PRO A 357 -28.01 -13.43 -14.10
C PRO A 357 -26.88 -13.40 -15.15
N TRP A 358 -26.45 -14.56 -15.63
CA TRP A 358 -25.48 -14.67 -16.73
C TRP A 358 -26.03 -14.08 -18.03
N GLU A 359 -27.33 -14.23 -18.29
CA GLU A 359 -27.99 -13.68 -19.49
C GLU A 359 -27.91 -12.14 -19.57
N VAL A 360 -27.79 -11.50 -18.41
CA VAL A 360 -27.69 -10.05 -18.26
C VAL A 360 -26.27 -9.54 -18.58
N LEU A 361 -25.28 -10.44 -18.63
CA LEU A 361 -23.88 -10.19 -19.02
C LEU A 361 -23.68 -10.38 -20.55
N ASN A 362 -24.64 -11.01 -21.24
CA ASN A 362 -24.56 -11.36 -22.67
C ASN A 362 -25.44 -10.50 -23.61
N LYS A 363 -26.31 -9.60 -23.10
CA LYS A 363 -27.27 -8.83 -23.92
C LYS A 363 -26.99 -7.33 -24.05
N GLU A 364 -25.72 -6.91 -24.03
CA GLU A 364 -25.31 -5.54 -24.41
C GLU A 364 -24.24 -5.54 -25.51
N THR A 365 -24.23 -6.57 -26.36
CA THR A 365 -23.43 -6.60 -27.60
C THR A 365 -24.18 -6.05 -28.82
N GLU A 366 -25.44 -5.60 -28.69
CA GLU A 366 -26.22 -5.16 -29.86
C GLU A 366 -26.69 -3.69 -29.87
N LYS A 367 -26.36 -2.87 -28.86
CA LYS A 367 -26.70 -1.43 -28.91
C LYS A 367 -25.63 -0.56 -28.25
N GLU A 368 -24.47 -0.46 -28.89
CA GLU A 368 -23.60 0.73 -28.79
C GLU A 368 -22.59 0.68 -29.95
N SER A 369 -23.07 0.86 -31.17
CA SER A 369 -22.22 1.31 -32.27
C SER A 369 -21.83 2.76 -31.98
N LEU A 370 -20.63 2.99 -31.43
CA LEU A 370 -19.98 4.29 -31.41
C LEU A 370 -18.86 4.31 -32.47
N PRO A 371 -18.62 5.49 -33.07
CA PRO A 371 -17.97 5.60 -34.36
C PRO A 371 -16.47 5.31 -34.28
N VAL A 372 -15.98 4.71 -35.36
CA VAL A 372 -14.56 4.49 -35.64
C VAL A 372 -13.82 5.83 -35.55
N SER A 373 -12.98 6.01 -34.53
CA SER A 373 -11.90 7.00 -34.58
C SER A 373 -10.64 6.30 -35.07
N GLU A 374 -10.11 6.80 -36.19
CA GLU A 374 -8.91 6.30 -36.88
C GLU A 374 -7.69 6.18 -35.94
N PRO A 375 -6.78 5.21 -36.22
CA PRO A 375 -5.55 5.09 -35.46
C PRO A 375 -4.58 6.23 -35.83
N ILE A 376 -4.21 7.03 -34.82
CA ILE A 376 -3.07 7.96 -34.94
C ILE A 376 -1.80 7.12 -35.11
N SER A 377 -1.18 7.27 -36.28
CA SER A 377 0.11 6.68 -36.61
C SER A 377 1.20 7.27 -35.72
N ILE A 378 1.89 6.40 -34.98
CA ILE A 378 3.19 6.72 -34.41
C ILE A 378 4.20 6.60 -35.56
N ILE A 379 4.62 7.74 -36.10
CA ILE A 379 5.83 7.81 -36.94
C ILE A 379 7.01 8.03 -36.00
N SER A 380 7.90 7.05 -36.00
CA SER A 380 9.28 7.13 -35.56
C SER A 380 10.08 8.12 -36.39
N SER A 381 10.76 9.09 -35.77
CA SER A 381 12.15 9.48 -36.09
C SER A 381 12.58 10.78 -35.39
N LEU A 382 13.77 10.68 -34.76
CA LEU A 382 14.67 11.71 -34.21
C LEU A 382 14.34 12.32 -32.85
#